data_AF-A0A1Y1LMR4-F1
#
_entry.id   AF-A0A1Y1LMR4-F1
#
_cell.length_a   1.000
_cell.length_b   1.000
_cell.length_c   1.000
_cell.angle_alpha   90.00
_cell.angle_beta   90.00
_cell.angle_gamma   90.00
#
_symmetry.space_group_name_H-M   'P 1'
#
loop_
_entity.id
_entity.type
_entity.pdbx_description
1 polymer ?
#
loop_
_entity_poly.entity_id
_entity_poly.type
_entity_poly.pdbx_seq_one_letter_code
_entity_poly.pdbx_strand_id
1 'polypeptide(L)'
;ATDEDIGGSRSRVKKGLFRTVAQRHKEQLHSLMAQLHSTHPHFVRCILPNHKKRPKQFNNLLVLDQLRCNGVLEGIRIARTGFPNRLPFTEFRQRYEVLCSNMPTGYLEGQAAATIMLEKLGLDKTLYRVGLTK
;
A
#
# COMPACT_ATOMS: atom_id res chain seq x y z
N ALA A 1 27.35 -72.62 32.37
CA ALA A 1 27.67 -71.52 33.28
C ALA A 1 27.77 -70.26 32.41
N THR A 2 26.63 -69.63 32.09
CA THR A 2 26.00 -68.50 32.84
C THR A 2 26.91 -67.29 32.95
N ASP A 3 26.48 -66.19 32.32
CA ASP A 3 26.32 -64.84 32.91
C ASP A 3 25.83 -63.92 31.79
N GLU A 4 24.51 -63.84 31.58
CA GLU A 4 23.59 -62.84 32.15
C GLU A 4 23.69 -61.46 31.46
N ASP A 5 22.73 -61.27 30.55
CA ASP A 5 22.38 -60.06 29.82
C ASP A 5 21.67 -59.08 30.77
N ILE A 6 22.39 -58.08 31.30
CA ILE A 6 21.80 -57.01 32.13
C ILE A 6 21.45 -55.84 31.23
N GLY A 7 20.16 -55.81 30.87
CA GLY A 7 19.51 -54.71 30.21
C GLY A 7 19.65 -53.38 30.97
N GLY A 8 20.39 -52.46 30.37
CA GLY A 8 20.29 -51.03 30.65
C GLY A 8 19.54 -50.36 29.51
N SER A 9 18.21 -50.37 29.56
CA SER A 9 17.36 -49.56 28.68
C SER A 9 17.67 -48.08 28.93
N ARG A 10 18.66 -47.53 28.21
CA ARG A 10 18.80 -46.09 28.07
C ARG A 10 17.54 -45.65 27.36
N SER A 11 16.61 -45.08 28.14
CA SER A 11 15.46 -44.34 27.64
C SER A 11 15.93 -43.52 26.45
N ARG A 12 15.57 -43.99 25.25
CA ARG A 12 15.83 -43.29 24.01
C ARG A 12 14.93 -42.09 24.09
N VAL A 13 15.41 -41.03 24.74
CA VAL A 13 14.77 -39.71 24.74
C VAL A 13 14.45 -39.48 23.28
N LYS A 14 13.16 -39.52 22.94
CA LYS A 14 12.72 -39.23 21.59
C LYS A 14 13.32 -37.87 21.30
N LYS A 15 14.32 -37.80 20.42
CA LYS A 15 14.85 -36.56 19.84
C LYS A 15 13.72 -35.96 18.99
N GLY A 16 12.62 -35.58 19.65
CA GLY A 16 11.69 -34.61 19.11
C GLY A 16 12.50 -33.33 18.97
N LEU A 17 12.51 -32.75 17.77
CA LEU A 17 13.16 -31.48 17.50
C LEU A 17 12.85 -30.53 18.65
N PHE A 18 13.85 -30.22 19.47
CA PHE A 18 13.71 -29.26 20.55
C PHE A 18 13.61 -27.88 19.89
N ARG A 19 12.40 -27.53 19.48
CA ARG A 19 12.11 -26.25 18.83
C ARG A 19 11.97 -25.20 19.92
N THR A 20 12.78 -24.16 19.84
CA THR A 20 12.60 -22.98 20.69
C THR A 20 11.29 -22.29 20.31
N VAL A 21 10.73 -21.54 21.25
CA VAL A 21 9.54 -20.70 20.99
C VAL A 21 9.80 -19.75 19.81
N ALA A 22 11.02 -19.20 19.71
CA ALA A 22 11.43 -18.35 18.59
C ALA A 22 11.38 -19.09 17.24
N GLN A 23 11.86 -20.34 17.18
CA GLN A 23 11.80 -21.13 15.95
C GLN A 23 10.35 -21.41 15.54
N ARG A 24 9.50 -21.78 16.50
CA ARG A 24 8.07 -21.99 16.23
C ARG A 24 7.40 -20.71 15.71
N HIS A 25 7.69 -19.56 16.31
CA HIS A 25 7.15 -18.28 15.85
C HIS A 25 7.62 -17.92 14.43
N LYS A 26 8.91 -18.13 14.12
CA LYS A 26 9.47 -17.90 12.78
C LYS A 26 8.74 -18.71 11.72
N GLU A 27 8.46 -19.98 12.00
CA GLU A 27 7.77 -20.87 11.05
C GLU A 27 6.30 -20.47 10.87
N GLN A 28 5.61 -20.09 11.95
CA GLN A 28 4.25 -19.57 11.90
C GLN A 28 4.17 -18.27 11.08
N LEU A 29 5.11 -17.34 11.30
CA LEU A 29 5.20 -16.10 10.54
C LEU A 29 5.49 -16.39 9.05
N HIS A 30 6.41 -17.31 8.75
CA HIS A 30 6.70 -17.69 7.37
C HIS A 30 5.47 -18.27 6.66
N SER A 31 4.73 -19.16 7.32
CA SER A 31 3.49 -19.72 6.78
C SER A 31 2.43 -18.64 6.54
N LEU A 32 2.29 -17.67 7.45
CA LEU A 32 1.37 -16.55 7.28
C LEU A 32 1.76 -15.69 6.07
N MET A 33 3.05 -15.34 5.95
CA MET A 33 3.53 -14.52 4.84
C MET A 33 3.33 -15.22 3.49
N ALA A 34 3.54 -16.53 3.42
CA ALA A 34 3.28 -17.31 2.21
C ALA A 34 1.81 -17.22 1.77
N GLN A 35 0.87 -17.32 2.71
CA GLN A 35 -0.56 -17.16 2.44
C GLN A 35 -0.92 -15.74 2.02
N LEU A 36 -0.38 -14.72 2.69
CA LEU A 36 -0.64 -13.32 2.32
C LEU A 36 -0.11 -13.00 0.91
N HIS A 37 1.05 -13.54 0.54
CA HIS A 37 1.62 -13.37 -0.80
C HIS A 37 0.81 -14.04 -1.91
N SER A 38 -0.01 -15.04 -1.60
CA SER A 38 -0.92 -15.67 -2.58
C SER A 38 -2.27 -14.97 -2.71
N THR A 39 -2.43 -13.76 -2.17
CA THR A 39 -3.69 -12.99 -2.19
C THR A 39 -3.48 -11.60 -2.79
N HIS A 40 -4.58 -10.89 -3.05
CA HIS A 40 -4.55 -9.46 -3.33
C HIS A 40 -4.68 -8.68 -2.00
N PRO A 41 -3.61 -8.00 -1.54
CA PRO A 41 -3.62 -7.39 -0.21
C PRO A 41 -4.39 -6.07 -0.20
N HIS A 42 -5.19 -5.89 0.85
CA HIS A 42 -5.81 -4.62 1.21
C HIS A 42 -5.34 -4.19 2.60
N PHE A 43 -4.90 -2.94 2.75
CA PHE A 43 -4.32 -2.44 3.98
C PHE A 43 -5.25 -1.44 4.66
N VAL A 44 -5.59 -1.70 5.93
CA VAL A 44 -6.32 -0.76 6.80
C VAL A 44 -5.36 -0.24 7.86
N ARG A 45 -5.25 1.09 7.99
CA ARG A 45 -4.40 1.76 8.99
C ARG A 45 -5.27 2.46 10.02
N CYS A 46 -5.33 1.91 11.22
CA CYS A 46 -6.02 2.53 12.34
C CYS A 46 -5.19 3.68 12.93
N ILE A 47 -5.85 4.75 13.35
CA ILE A 47 -5.21 5.93 13.96
C ILE A 47 -5.86 6.20 15.31
N LEU A 48 -5.04 6.28 16.36
CA LEU A 48 -5.46 6.67 17.69
C LEU A 48 -5.52 8.20 17.80
N PRO A 49 -6.68 8.82 18.08
CA PRO A 49 -6.81 10.27 18.11
C PRO A 49 -6.24 10.91 19.39
N ASN A 50 -6.21 10.18 20.52
CA ASN A 50 -5.64 10.63 21.80
C ASN A 50 -5.40 9.45 22.77
N HIS A 51 -4.46 9.62 23.72
CA HIS A 51 -4.20 8.63 24.78
C HIS A 51 -5.21 8.64 25.93
N LYS A 52 -6.00 9.71 26.08
CA LYS A 52 -6.97 9.88 27.16
C LYS A 52 -8.25 9.06 26.96
N LYS A 53 -8.37 8.34 25.83
CA LYS A 53 -9.55 7.57 25.43
C LYS A 53 -10.83 8.41 25.45
N ARG A 54 -10.74 9.70 25.12
CA ARG A 54 -11.88 10.62 25.11
C ARG A 54 -12.42 10.79 23.68
N PRO A 55 -13.74 10.74 23.47
CA PRO A 55 -14.32 11.09 22.18
C PRO A 55 -14.12 12.57 21.89
N LYS A 56 -14.14 12.96 20.60
CA LYS A 56 -14.01 14.35 20.12
C LYS A 56 -12.73 15.09 20.55
N GLN A 57 -11.73 14.37 21.06
CA GLN A 57 -10.42 14.92 21.38
C GLN A 57 -9.40 14.43 20.35
N PHE A 58 -8.68 15.35 19.73
CA PHE A 58 -7.69 15.05 18.70
C PHE A 58 -6.34 15.66 19.08
N ASN A 59 -5.30 14.82 19.13
CA ASN A 59 -3.92 15.24 19.37
C ASN A 59 -3.15 15.20 18.05
N ASN A 60 -2.85 16.38 17.51
CA ASN A 60 -2.18 16.54 16.22
C ASN A 60 -0.82 15.85 16.16
N LEU A 61 0.02 15.99 17.21
CA LEU A 61 1.37 15.43 17.21
C LEU A 61 1.34 13.90 17.23
N LEU A 62 0.50 13.32 18.09
CA LEU A 62 0.30 11.87 18.17
C LEU A 62 -0.18 11.27 16.84
N VAL A 63 -1.14 11.93 16.18
CA VAL A 63 -1.67 11.45 14.90
C VAL A 63 -0.63 11.60 13.79
N LEU A 64 0.09 12.72 13.76
CA LEU A 64 1.14 12.96 12.78
C LEU A 64 2.27 11.92 12.88
N ASP A 65 2.68 11.56 14.09
CA ASP A 65 3.70 10.53 14.30
C ASP A 65 3.22 9.14 13.83
N GLN A 66 1.96 8.80 14.09
CA GLN A 66 1.37 7.56 13.54
C GLN A 66 1.34 7.58 12.01
N LEU A 67 0.99 8.70 11.37
CA LEU A 67 0.96 8.79 9.90
C LEU A 67 2.36 8.60 9.28
N ARG A 68 3.41 9.05 9.98
CA ARG A 68 4.81 8.82 9.59
C ARG A 68 5.21 7.36 9.79
N CYS A 69 5.07 6.84 11.01
CA CYS A 69 5.54 5.50 11.37
C CYS A 69 4.74 4.36 10.71
N ASN A 70 3.43 4.55 10.47
CA ASN A 70 2.58 3.57 9.79
C ASN A 70 2.77 3.56 8.26
N GLY A 71 3.65 4.42 7.74
CA GLY A 71 3.97 4.50 6.31
C GLY A 71 2.88 5.13 5.45
N VAL A 72 1.91 5.84 6.03
CA VAL A 72 0.83 6.49 5.27
C VAL A 72 1.39 7.62 4.41
N LEU A 73 2.18 8.51 5.02
CA LEU A 73 2.82 9.62 4.29
C LEU A 73 3.83 9.11 3.27
N GLU A 74 4.52 8.03 3.61
CA GLU A 74 5.49 7.39 2.73
C GLU A 74 4.83 6.74 1.51
N GLY A 75 3.68 6.07 1.70
CA GLY A 75 2.88 5.53 0.61
C GLY A 75 2.38 6.62 -0.34
N ILE A 76 1.94 7.76 0.19
CA ILE A 76 1.57 8.93 -0.63
C ILE A 76 2.79 9.47 -1.39
N ARG A 77 3.95 9.57 -0.72
CA ARG A 77 5.19 10.05 -1.33
C ARG A 77 5.62 9.16 -2.50
N ILE A 78 5.58 7.84 -2.35
CA ILE A 78 5.88 6.88 -3.40
C ILE A 78 4.86 6.99 -4.55
N ALA A 79 3.56 7.10 -4.26
CA ALA A 79 2.55 7.29 -5.30
C ALA A 79 2.78 8.57 -6.13
N ARG A 80 3.31 9.63 -5.50
CA ARG A 80 3.66 10.90 -6.15
C ARG A 80 4.92 10.85 -7.02
N THR A 81 5.74 9.81 -6.96
CA THR A 81 6.87 9.68 -7.92
C THR A 81 6.40 9.27 -9.32
N GLY A 82 5.16 8.81 -9.45
CA GLY A 82 4.49 8.60 -10.73
C GLY A 82 3.41 9.66 -11.00
N PHE A 83 2.29 9.23 -11.58
CA PHE A 83 1.12 10.07 -11.85
C PHE A 83 -0.07 9.57 -11.01
N PRO A 84 -0.21 10.03 -9.75
CA PRO A 84 -1.24 9.53 -8.84
C PRO A 84 -2.65 9.99 -9.23
N ASN A 85 -2.77 11.17 -9.83
CA ASN A 85 -4.04 11.72 -10.30
C ASN A 85 -4.25 11.33 -11.76
N ARG A 86 -5.37 10.67 -12.05
CA ARG A 86 -5.73 10.20 -13.40
C ARG A 86 -7.19 10.54 -13.67
N LEU A 87 -7.44 11.46 -14.59
CA LEU A 87 -8.77 12.01 -14.84
C LEU A 87 -9.25 11.60 -16.24
N PRO A 88 -10.44 11.01 -16.39
CA PRO A 88 -11.01 10.76 -17.72
C PRO A 88 -11.08 12.03 -18.56
N PHE A 89 -10.83 11.92 -19.86
CA PHE A 89 -10.80 13.08 -20.76
C PHE A 89 -12.11 13.88 -20.76
N THR A 90 -13.26 13.19 -20.65
CA THR A 90 -14.57 13.82 -20.58
C THR A 90 -14.70 14.71 -19.35
N GLU A 91 -14.28 14.22 -18.18
CA GLU A 91 -14.30 14.97 -16.92
C GLU A 91 -13.27 16.12 -16.95
N PHE A 92 -12.07 15.87 -17.49
CA PHE A 92 -11.04 16.90 -17.65
C PHE A 92 -11.54 18.07 -18.50
N ARG A 93 -12.11 17.77 -19.68
CA ARG A 93 -12.68 18.80 -20.56
C ARG A 93 -13.82 19.54 -19.86
N GLN A 94 -14.82 18.82 -19.38
CA GLN A 94 -16.00 19.43 -18.75
C GLN A 94 -15.63 20.36 -17.60
N ARG A 95 -14.60 20.02 -16.82
CA ARG A 95 -14.19 20.81 -15.65
C ARG A 95 -13.28 21.99 -16.01
N TYR A 96 -12.39 21.83 -16.98
CA TYR A 96 -11.30 22.79 -17.21
C TYR A 96 -11.40 23.54 -18.55
N GLU A 97 -12.38 23.25 -19.41
CA GLU A 97 -12.58 23.94 -20.70
C GLU A 97 -12.79 25.45 -20.50
N VAL A 98 -13.36 25.87 -19.35
CA VAL A 98 -13.52 27.28 -18.98
C VAL A 98 -12.22 28.07 -18.88
N LEU A 99 -11.08 27.39 -18.70
CA LEU A 99 -9.76 28.01 -18.65
C LEU A 99 -9.13 28.19 -20.03
N CYS A 100 -9.73 27.59 -21.07
CA CYS A 100 -9.22 27.59 -22.43
C CYS A 100 -10.10 28.44 -23.35
N SER A 101 -9.62 29.61 -23.76
CA SER A 101 -10.32 30.43 -24.75
C SER A 101 -10.40 29.71 -26.11
N ASN A 102 -11.51 29.88 -26.83
CA ASN A 102 -11.71 29.40 -28.20
C ASN A 102 -11.48 27.89 -28.38
N MET A 103 -12.05 27.06 -27.51
CA MET A 103 -12.06 25.61 -27.74
C MET A 103 -12.96 25.25 -28.94
N PRO A 104 -12.59 24.25 -29.76
CA PRO A 104 -13.41 23.85 -30.89
C PRO A 104 -14.81 23.41 -30.46
N THR A 105 -15.81 24.02 -31.09
CA THR A 105 -17.21 23.68 -30.91
C THR A 105 -17.55 22.40 -31.68
N GLY A 106 -18.31 21.50 -31.07
CA GLY A 106 -18.70 20.22 -31.67
C GLY A 106 -17.99 19.02 -31.06
N TYR A 107 -18.20 17.85 -31.65
CA TYR A 107 -17.56 16.62 -31.18
C TYR A 107 -16.06 16.68 -31.42
N LEU A 108 -15.30 16.46 -30.36
CA LEU A 108 -13.86 16.33 -30.41
C LEU A 108 -13.46 15.18 -29.51
N GLU A 109 -12.62 14.29 -30.02
CA GLU A 109 -12.15 13.12 -29.29
C GLU A 109 -11.47 13.54 -27.99
N GLY A 110 -11.75 12.84 -26.89
CA GLY A 110 -11.30 13.24 -25.55
C GLY A 110 -9.78 13.43 -25.45
N GLN A 111 -8.99 12.56 -26.07
CA GLN A 111 -7.52 12.64 -26.04
C GLN A 111 -7.01 13.90 -26.76
N ALA A 112 -7.58 14.19 -27.94
CA ALA A 112 -7.25 15.39 -28.71
C ALA A 112 -7.66 16.66 -27.94
N ALA A 113 -8.85 16.67 -27.31
CA ALA A 113 -9.33 17.80 -26.52
C ALA A 113 -8.40 18.08 -25.34
N ALA A 114 -8.03 17.04 -24.59
CA ALA A 114 -7.12 17.16 -23.46
C ALA A 114 -5.75 17.68 -23.92
N THR A 115 -5.22 17.19 -25.04
CA THR A 115 -3.91 17.62 -25.56
C THR A 115 -3.93 19.11 -25.93
N ILE A 116 -4.95 19.56 -26.68
CA ILE A 116 -5.12 20.98 -27.04
C ILE A 116 -5.23 21.86 -25.79
N MET A 117 -6.01 21.43 -24.80
CA MET A 117 -6.19 22.17 -23.55
C MET A 117 -4.87 22.28 -22.76
N LEU A 118 -4.12 21.18 -22.64
CA LEU A 118 -2.84 21.16 -21.93
C LEU A 118 -1.79 22.06 -22.60
N GLU A 119 -1.77 22.09 -23.94
CA GLU A 119 -0.91 22.98 -24.72
C GLU A 119 -1.32 24.45 -24.56
N LYS A 120 -2.62 24.76 -24.64
CA LYS A 120 -3.13 26.13 -24.43
C LYS A 120 -2.86 26.65 -23.02
N LEU A 121 -2.88 25.79 -22.02
CA LEU A 121 -2.56 26.14 -20.64
C LEU A 121 -1.05 26.28 -20.39
N GLY A 122 -0.20 25.92 -21.35
CA GLY A 122 1.25 26.05 -21.25
C GLY A 122 1.86 25.21 -20.12
N LEU A 123 1.27 24.05 -19.81
CA LEU A 123 1.76 23.20 -18.72
C LEU A 123 3.06 22.49 -19.12
N ASP A 124 3.99 22.39 -18.18
CA ASP A 124 5.22 21.63 -18.38
C ASP A 124 4.90 20.16 -18.63
N LYS A 125 5.45 19.61 -19.72
CA LYS A 125 5.35 18.20 -20.09
C LYS A 125 5.92 17.28 -19.02
N THR A 126 6.71 17.74 -18.05
CA THR A 126 7.14 16.89 -16.91
C THR A 126 6.00 16.56 -15.95
N LEU A 127 4.96 17.40 -15.88
CA LEU A 127 3.89 17.31 -14.88
C LEU A 127 2.74 16.37 -15.27
N TYR A 128 2.63 16.01 -16.55
CA TYR A 128 1.52 15.21 -17.06
C TYR A 128 1.93 14.18 -18.11
N ARG A 129 1.07 13.19 -18.33
CA ARG A 129 1.11 12.28 -19.49
C ARG A 129 -0.32 12.10 -19.97
N VAL A 130 -0.52 12.08 -21.29
CA VAL A 130 -1.80 11.79 -21.92
C VAL A 130 -1.85 10.29 -22.19
N GLY A 131 -2.73 9.57 -21.50
CA GLY A 131 -2.93 8.13 -21.68
C GLY A 131 -3.91 7.82 -22.82
N LEU A 132 -4.43 6.59 -22.81
CA LEU A 132 -5.44 6.15 -23.79
C LEU A 132 -6.86 6.59 -23.43
N THR A 133 -7.17 6.70 -22.13
CA THR A 133 -8.53 6.99 -21.64
C THR A 133 -8.58 8.13 -20.63
N LYS A 134 -7.42 8.59 -20.16
CA LYS A 134 -7.21 9.55 -19.07
C LYS A 134 -5.92 10.33 -19.29
#